data_AF-A0A419SRE6-F1
#
_entry.id   AF-A0A419SRE6-F1
#
_cell.length_a   1.000
_cell.length_b   1.000
_cell.length_c   1.000
_cell.angle_alpha   90.00
_cell.angle_beta   90.00
_cell.angle_gamma   90.00
#
_symmetry.space_group_name_H-M   'P 1'
#
loop_
_entity.id
_entity.type
_entity.pdbx_description
1 polymer ?
#
loop_
_entity_poly.entity_id
_entity_poly.type
_entity_poly.pdbx_seq_one_letter_code
_entity_poly.pdbx_strand_id
1 'polypeptide(L)'
;MFENQQQVINTLLELDFDLDEKNLKEKVHFCIFGGTAFLFFSQRFRATSDIDVLFLNKVMNNDVIKIFNEYDINNQMQGIVGVPEDYMNRAYELSGFKNLKVFVAHPIDLVISKLIRGDMRDATDV
;
A
#
# COMPACT_ATOMS: atom_id res chain seq x y z
N MET A 1 -3.57 -12.49 5.78
CA MET A 1 -3.49 -11.62 6.97
C MET A 1 -2.02 -11.28 7.20
N PHE A 2 -1.72 -9.98 7.27
CA PHE A 2 -0.37 -9.45 7.43
C PHE A 2 -0.16 -9.01 8.87
N GLU A 3 0.85 -9.56 9.52
CA GLU A 3 1.18 -9.35 10.93
C GLU A 3 2.49 -8.57 11.10
N ASN A 4 3.32 -8.53 10.06
CA ASN A 4 4.62 -7.86 10.10
C ASN A 4 5.07 -7.39 8.70
N GLN A 5 6.05 -6.49 8.72
CA GLN A 5 6.69 -5.94 7.51
C GLN A 5 7.19 -7.03 6.55
N GLN A 6 7.76 -8.12 7.05
CA GLN A 6 8.39 -9.14 6.19
C GLN A 6 7.34 -9.87 5.35
N GLN A 7 6.16 -10.17 5.91
CA GLN A 7 5.06 -10.77 5.15
C GLN A 7 4.61 -9.85 4.02
N VAL A 8 4.48 -8.55 4.28
CA VAL A 8 4.14 -7.56 3.25
C VAL A 8 5.20 -7.55 2.14
N ILE A 9 6.49 -7.49 2.50
CA ILE A 9 7.59 -7.49 1.52
C ILE A 9 7.58 -8.77 0.68
N ASN A 10 7.40 -9.93 1.29
CA ASN A 10 7.36 -11.21 0.56
C ASN A 10 6.21 -11.25 -0.44
N THR A 11 5.01 -10.84 -0.03
CA THR A 11 3.84 -10.73 -0.90
C THR A 11 4.08 -9.76 -2.06
N LEU A 12 4.74 -8.63 -1.81
CA LEU A 12 5.10 -7.69 -2.88
C LEU A 12 6.15 -8.25 -3.85
N LEU A 13 7.08 -9.09 -3.37
CA LEU A 13 8.06 -9.76 -4.21
C LEU A 13 7.42 -10.84 -5.09
N GLU A 14 6.46 -11.60 -4.54
CA GLU A 14 5.67 -12.57 -5.29
C GLU A 14 4.83 -11.87 -6.37
N LEU A 15 4.16 -10.77 -6.01
CA LEU A 15 3.47 -9.92 -6.98
C LEU A 15 4.41 -9.39 -8.08
N ASP A 16 5.59 -8.89 -7.71
CA ASP A 16 6.57 -8.36 -8.66
C ASP A 16 7.03 -9.42 -9.67
N PHE A 17 7.14 -10.67 -9.21
CA PHE A 17 7.44 -11.84 -10.02
C PHE A 17 6.30 -12.16 -11.00
N ASP A 18 5.05 -12.22 -10.53
CA ASP A 18 3.88 -12.53 -11.38
C ASP A 18 3.62 -11.45 -12.43
N LEU A 19 3.97 -10.19 -12.14
CA LEU A 19 3.89 -9.09 -13.11
C LEU A 19 4.95 -9.18 -14.20
N ASP A 20 6.05 -9.92 -14.00
CA ASP A 20 7.10 -10.07 -15.00
C ASP A 20 6.58 -10.74 -16.27
N GLU A 21 5.65 -11.67 -16.12
CA GLU A 21 5.02 -12.37 -17.24
C GLU A 21 4.10 -11.47 -18.08
N LYS A 22 3.70 -10.30 -17.56
CA LYS A 22 2.78 -9.38 -18.23
C LYS A 22 3.44 -8.41 -19.21
N ASN A 23 4.77 -8.44 -19.33
CA ASN A 23 5.53 -7.59 -20.26
C ASN A 23 5.09 -6.11 -20.20
N LEU A 24 4.97 -5.59 -18.98
CA LEU A 24 4.52 -4.21 -18.76
C LEU A 24 5.51 -3.23 -19.41
N LYS A 25 4.99 -2.19 -20.06
CA LYS A 25 5.81 -1.14 -20.71
C LYS A 25 6.52 -0.23 -19.70
N GLU A 26 5.99 -0.17 -18.49
CA GLU A 26 6.46 0.66 -17.38
C GLU A 26 6.08 -0.02 -16.06
N LYS A 27 6.76 0.36 -14.97
CA LYS A 27 6.48 -0.20 -13.64
C LYS A 27 5.12 0.25 -13.13
N VAL A 28 4.45 -0.58 -12.33
CA VAL A 28 3.25 -0.16 -11.60
C VAL A 28 3.67 0.65 -10.38
N HIS A 29 3.15 1.87 -10.26
CA HIS A 29 3.50 2.78 -9.18
C HIS A 29 2.34 2.89 -8.19
N PHE A 30 2.60 2.67 -6.91
CA PHE A 30 1.60 2.88 -5.86
C PHE A 30 2.22 3.24 -4.52
N CYS A 31 1.42 3.85 -3.65
CA CYS A 31 1.76 4.13 -2.28
C CYS A 31 0.89 3.31 -1.33
N ILE A 32 1.49 2.59 -0.39
CA ILE A 32 0.81 1.84 0.66
C ILE A 32 0.32 2.81 1.73
N PHE A 33 -0.92 2.60 2.17
CA PHE A 33 -1.61 3.33 3.23
C PHE A 33 -2.21 2.35 4.24
N GLY A 34 -3.09 2.86 5.11
CA GLY A 34 -3.89 2.04 6.02
C GLY A 34 -3.06 1.35 7.10
N GLY A 35 -3.60 0.26 7.64
CA GLY A 35 -2.94 -0.48 8.71
C GLY A 35 -1.61 -1.12 8.26
N THR A 36 -1.53 -1.53 7.00
CA THR A 36 -0.36 -2.21 6.44
C THR A 36 0.84 -1.28 6.39
N ALA A 37 0.64 0.02 6.13
CA ALA A 37 1.71 1.00 6.21
C ALA A 37 2.29 1.14 7.64
N PHE A 38 1.47 1.02 8.69
CA PHE A 38 1.95 1.09 10.08
C PHE A 38 2.89 -0.06 10.47
N LEU A 39 2.78 -1.23 9.82
CA LEU A 39 3.65 -2.38 10.07
C LEU A 39 5.13 -2.09 9.78
N PHE A 40 5.42 -1.07 8.97
CA PHE A 40 6.79 -0.65 8.66
C PHE A 40 7.39 0.33 9.68
N PHE A 41 6.57 0.90 10.56
CA PHE A 41 6.99 1.88 11.56
C PHE A 41 6.87 1.37 12.99
N SER A 42 6.04 0.35 13.21
CA SER A 42 5.81 -0.23 14.53
C SER A 42 5.74 -1.76 14.47
N GLN A 43 6.46 -2.41 15.36
CA GLN A 43 6.39 -3.86 15.57
C GLN A 43 5.12 -4.30 16.32
N ARG A 44 4.33 -3.34 16.83
CA ARG A 44 3.13 -3.60 17.66
C ARG A 44 1.89 -2.99 17.02
N PHE A 45 1.69 -3.25 15.73
CA PHE A 45 0.45 -2.90 15.06
C PHE A 45 -0.42 -4.14 14.89
N ARG A 46 -1.74 -3.95 14.89
CA ARG A 46 -2.68 -5.06 14.67
C ARG A 46 -2.50 -5.65 13.27
N ALA A 47 -2.79 -6.94 13.15
CA ALA A 47 -2.77 -7.60 11.87
C ALA A 47 -3.84 -7.02 10.91
N THR A 48 -3.53 -6.99 9.62
CA THR A 48 -4.42 -6.48 8.57
C THR A 48 -4.80 -7.58 7.58
N SER A 49 -5.96 -7.48 6.97
CA SER A 49 -6.42 -8.45 5.96
C SER A 49 -5.79 -8.21 4.59
N ASP A 50 -5.54 -6.95 4.27
CA ASP A 50 -5.33 -6.41 2.93
C ASP A 50 -4.24 -5.33 2.92
N ILE A 51 -3.76 -5.01 1.72
CA ILE A 51 -2.80 -3.93 1.48
C ILE A 51 -3.55 -2.77 0.81
N ASP A 52 -3.90 -1.75 1.60
CA ASP A 52 -4.48 -0.52 1.07
C ASP A 52 -3.45 0.25 0.25
N VAL A 53 -3.76 0.55 -1.01
CA VAL A 53 -2.86 1.29 -1.91
C VAL A 53 -3.55 2.43 -2.63
N LEU A 54 -2.76 3.45 -2.98
CA LEU A 54 -3.12 4.48 -3.94
C LEU A 54 -2.23 4.34 -5.17
N PHE A 55 -2.82 4.00 -6.33
CA PHE A 55 -2.07 3.97 -7.59
C PHE A 55 -1.66 5.38 -8.05
N LEU A 56 -0.41 5.51 -8.48
CA LEU A 56 0.19 6.77 -8.92
C LEU A 56 0.32 6.89 -10.43
N ASN A 57 0.16 5.78 -11.17
CA ASN A 57 0.15 5.78 -12.63
C ASN A 57 -0.98 4.90 -13.19
N LYS A 58 -1.24 5.05 -14.50
CA LYS A 58 -2.38 4.43 -15.20
C LYS A 58 -2.05 3.07 -15.83
N VAL A 59 -1.08 2.34 -15.29
CA VAL A 59 -0.63 1.03 -15.82
C VAL A 59 -1.65 -0.09 -15.58
N MET A 60 -2.75 0.23 -14.90
CA MET A 60 -3.80 -0.70 -14.52
C MET A 60 -4.66 -1.10 -15.72
N ASN A 61 -4.30 -2.22 -16.36
CA ASN A 61 -5.23 -2.97 -17.20
C ASN A 61 -5.97 -4.03 -16.35
N ASN A 62 -7.01 -4.66 -16.92
CA ASN A 62 -7.82 -5.64 -16.19
C ASN A 62 -7.00 -6.84 -15.66
N ASP A 63 -5.93 -7.23 -16.35
CA ASP A 63 -5.06 -8.33 -15.92
C ASP A 63 -4.21 -7.94 -14.71
N VAL A 64 -3.66 -6.73 -14.70
CA VAL A 64 -2.92 -6.18 -13.56
C VAL A 64 -3.86 -6.02 -12.36
N ILE A 65 -5.07 -5.48 -12.56
CA ILE A 65 -6.07 -5.37 -11.49
C ILE A 65 -6.40 -6.76 -10.91
N LYS A 66 -6.57 -7.77 -11.78
CA LYS A 66 -6.88 -9.12 -11.34
C LYS A 66 -5.76 -9.70 -10.47
N ILE A 67 -4.49 -9.57 -10.91
CA ILE A 67 -3.35 -10.02 -10.11
C ILE A 67 -3.33 -9.30 -8.76
N PHE A 68 -3.46 -7.98 -8.73
CA PHE A 68 -3.46 -7.23 -7.46
C PHE A 68 -4.55 -7.72 -6.49
N ASN A 69 -5.74 -8.06 -6.99
CA ASN A 69 -6.81 -8.64 -6.17
C ASN A 69 -6.47 -10.05 -5.64
N GLU A 70 -5.70 -10.86 -6.37
CA GLU A 70 -5.25 -12.18 -5.91
C GLU A 70 -4.28 -12.08 -4.72
N TYR A 71 -3.61 -10.93 -4.56
CA TYR A 71 -2.68 -10.62 -3.47
C TYR A 71 -3.30 -9.77 -2.34
N ASP A 72 -4.64 -9.67 -2.28
CA ASP A 72 -5.37 -8.84 -1.32
C ASP A 72 -4.93 -7.36 -1.35
N ILE A 73 -4.52 -6.83 -2.51
CA ILE A 73 -4.13 -5.42 -2.67
C ILE A 73 -5.34 -4.61 -3.11
N ASN A 74 -5.75 -3.69 -2.25
CA ASN A 74 -6.99 -2.96 -2.41
C ASN A 74 -6.72 -1.49 -2.77
N ASN A 75 -7.27 -1.04 -3.90
CA ASN A 75 -7.27 0.37 -4.31
C ASN A 75 -8.63 1.05 -4.08
N GLN A 76 -9.49 0.47 -3.24
CA GLN A 76 -10.68 1.16 -2.79
C GLN A 76 -10.24 2.33 -1.92
N MET A 77 -10.14 3.52 -2.53
CA MET A 77 -9.87 4.82 -1.90
C MET A 77 -10.73 5.13 -0.66
N GLN A 78 -11.70 4.28 -0.32
CA GLN A 78 -12.46 4.27 0.92
C GLN A 78 -11.56 4.23 2.18
N GLY A 79 -10.39 3.59 2.10
CA GLY A 79 -9.40 3.58 3.18
C GLY A 79 -8.49 4.81 3.24
N ILE A 80 -8.45 5.61 2.16
CA ILE A 80 -7.44 6.66 1.90
C ILE A 80 -8.18 7.96 1.60
N VAL A 81 -8.86 8.51 2.61
CA VAL A 81 -9.59 9.78 2.51
C VAL A 81 -8.80 10.88 3.20
N GLY A 82 -8.70 12.05 2.55
CA GLY A 82 -8.17 13.26 3.20
C GLY A 82 -6.64 13.32 3.34
N VAL A 83 -5.90 12.58 2.52
CA VAL A 83 -4.43 12.66 2.52
C VAL A 83 -3.98 14.04 2.01
N PRO A 84 -2.99 14.71 2.65
CA PRO A 84 -2.44 15.97 2.18
C PRO A 84 -1.90 15.88 0.75
N GLU A 85 -2.06 16.92 -0.08
CA GLU A 85 -1.61 16.89 -1.49
C GLU A 85 -0.10 16.61 -1.65
N ASP A 86 0.68 16.98 -0.63
CA ASP A 86 2.14 16.89 -0.62
C ASP A 86 2.69 15.62 0.08
N TYR A 87 1.82 14.66 0.42
CA TYR A 87 2.21 13.46 1.18
C TYR A 87 3.37 12.68 0.55
N MET A 88 3.46 12.68 -0.78
CA MET A 88 4.54 12.02 -1.52
C MET A 88 5.92 12.60 -1.22
N ASN A 89 6.02 13.86 -0.76
CA ASN A 89 7.28 14.46 -0.36
C ASN A 89 7.87 13.81 0.90
N ARG A 90 7.04 13.11 1.68
CA ARG A 90 7.41 12.43 2.93
C ARG A 90 7.37 10.90 2.81
N ALA A 91 6.76 10.36 1.76
CA ALA A 91 6.69 8.93 1.53
C ALA A 91 8.08 8.32 1.34
N TYR A 92 8.28 7.09 1.81
CA TYR A 92 9.54 6.37 1.62
C TYR A 92 9.38 5.30 0.54
N GLU A 93 10.39 5.18 -0.32
CA GLU A 93 10.42 4.20 -1.41
C GLU A 93 11.01 2.87 -0.89
N LEU A 94 10.33 1.77 -1.20
CA LEU A 94 10.87 0.43 -1.00
C LEU A 94 11.67 0.02 -2.24
N SER A 95 12.90 -0.45 -2.03
CA SER A 95 13.79 -0.94 -3.10
C SER A 95 13.69 -2.45 -3.29
N GLY A 96 14.09 -2.94 -4.48
CA GLY A 96 14.24 -4.37 -4.76
C GLY A 96 13.28 -4.94 -5.79
N PHE A 97 12.38 -4.12 -6.34
CA PHE A 97 11.34 -4.55 -7.28
C PHE A 97 11.69 -4.21 -8.74
N LYS A 98 11.43 -5.16 -9.64
CA LYS A 98 11.67 -5.02 -11.09
C LYS A 98 10.49 -4.34 -11.78
N ASN A 99 9.27 -4.77 -11.49
CA ASN A 99 8.02 -4.36 -12.13
C ASN A 99 7.20 -3.40 -11.26
N LEU A 100 7.54 -3.26 -9.97
CA LEU A 100 6.89 -2.33 -9.05
C LEU A 100 7.75 -1.12 -8.70
N LYS A 101 7.08 0.00 -8.44
CA LYS A 101 7.62 1.14 -7.70
C LYS A 101 6.71 1.40 -6.49
N VAL A 102 7.17 0.95 -5.33
CA VAL A 102 6.37 0.92 -4.12
C VAL A 102 6.82 2.02 -3.17
N PHE A 103 5.88 2.87 -2.78
CA PHE A 103 6.05 3.83 -1.72
C PHE A 103 5.22 3.41 -0.52
N VAL A 104 5.53 3.95 0.64
CA VAL A 104 4.67 3.85 1.80
C VAL A 104 4.55 5.21 2.45
N ALA A 105 3.32 5.55 2.83
CA ALA A 105 3.01 6.86 3.37
C ALA A 105 3.67 7.09 4.72
N HIS A 106 4.05 8.34 4.99
CA HIS A 106 4.69 8.74 6.23
C HIS A 106 3.69 8.61 7.41
N PRO A 107 4.15 8.33 8.66
CA PRO A 107 3.24 8.11 9.78
C PRO A 107 2.27 9.25 10.04
N ILE A 108 2.71 10.50 9.84
CA ILE A 108 1.85 11.70 9.97
C ILE A 108 0.68 11.64 8.98
N ASP A 109 0.93 11.28 7.72
CA ASP A 109 -0.11 11.22 6.68
C ASP A 109 -1.08 10.06 6.93
N LEU A 110 -0.57 8.95 7.48
CA LEU A 110 -1.42 7.82 7.93
C LEU A 110 -2.36 8.25 9.06
N VAL A 111 -1.86 8.95 10.08
CA VAL A 111 -2.66 9.47 11.18
C VAL A 111 -3.72 10.45 10.66
N ILE A 112 -3.35 11.38 9.79
CA ILE A 112 -4.29 12.34 9.18
C ILE A 112 -5.42 11.60 8.43
N SER A 113 -5.06 10.62 7.59
CA SER A 113 -6.04 9.84 6.81
C SER A 113 -7.06 9.09 7.70
N LYS A 114 -6.60 8.61 8.87
CA LYS A 114 -7.43 7.94 9.88
C LYS A 114 -8.33 8.92 10.65
N LEU A 115 -7.78 10.05 11.10
CA LEU A 115 -8.54 11.07 11.82
C LEU A 115 -9.68 11.65 10.99
N ILE A 116 -9.45 11.87 9.69
CA ILE A 116 -10.47 12.39 8.77
C ILE A 116 -11.57 11.36 8.52
N ARG A 117 -11.23 10.07 8.47
CA ARG A 117 -12.22 8.98 8.35
C ARG A 117 -13.13 8.88 9.58
N GLY A 118 -12.61 9.17 10.77
CA GLY A 118 -13.39 9.25 12.01
C GLY A 118 -13.99 7.92 12.49
N ASP A 119 -13.42 6.77 12.07
CA ASP A 119 -13.86 5.46 12.56
C ASP A 119 -13.38 5.25 14.01
N MET A 120 -14.23 4.73 14.89
CA MET A 120 -13.84 4.43 16.28
C MET A 120 -12.65 3.46 16.38
N ARG A 121 -12.45 2.60 15.38
CA ARG A 121 -11.28 1.70 15.31
C ARG A 121 -9.96 2.44 15.07
N ASP A 122 -10.02 3.67 14.56
CA ASP A 122 -8.84 4.48 14.27
C ASP A 122 -8.31 5.21 15.49
N ALA A 123 -9.14 5.45 16.51
CA ALA A 123 -8.73 6.08 17.76
C ALA A 123 -7.74 5.23 18.58
N THR A 124 -7.69 3.92 18.35
CA THR A 124 -6.72 3.00 18.98
C THR A 124 -5.41 2.89 18.17
N ASP A 125 -5.46 3.22 16.88
CA ASP A 125 -4.32 3.11 15.97
C ASP A 125 -3.46 4.39 15.92
N VAL A 126 -4.01 5.53 16.34
CA VAL A 126 -3.35 6.85 16.48
C VAL A 126 -2.81 7.03 17.90
#